data_AF-A0A349HHJ0-F1
#
_entry.id   AF-A0A349HHJ0-F1
#
_cell.length_a   1.000
_cell.length_b   1.000
_cell.length_c   1.000
_cell.angle_alpha   90.00
_cell.angle_beta   90.00
_cell.angle_gamma   90.00
#
_symmetry.space_group_name_H-M   'P 1'
#
loop_
_entity.id
_entity.type
_entity.pdbx_description
1 polymer ?
#
loop_
_entity_poly.entity_id
_entity_poly.type
_entity_poly.pdbx_seq_one_letter_code
_entity_poly.pdbx_strand_id
1 'polypeptide(L)'
;WRIMVSLLAGAFATAIIFNGIGSSTNPMMTVSPLWHLVMGGLAFGMVYMATDPVSSSMTPKGQFYYGALIGVMIILIRTVNPAYPEGVMLAILFGNVFAPLIDNFVMRANIKRRMVRSV
;
A
#
# COMPACT_ATOMS: atom_id res chain seq x y z
N TRP A 1 2.13 -5.08 -12.39
CA TRP A 1 1.44 -6.17 -11.69
C TRP A 1 1.89 -6.35 -10.24
N ARG A 2 3.20 -6.41 -9.93
CA ARG A 2 3.69 -6.62 -8.54
C ARG A 2 3.12 -5.61 -7.53
N ILE A 3 3.14 -4.33 -7.89
CA ILE A 3 2.58 -3.22 -7.08
C ILE A 3 1.07 -3.37 -6.89
N MET A 4 0.33 -3.71 -7.94
CA MET A 4 -1.12 -3.90 -7.87
C MET A 4 -1.49 -5.05 -6.92
N VAL A 5 -0.78 -6.19 -7.02
CA VAL A 5 -1.02 -7.35 -6.15
C VAL A 5 -0.69 -7.04 -4.70
N SER A 6 0.45 -6.37 -4.42
CA SER A 6 0.81 -6.03 -3.05
C SER A 6 -0.09 -4.96 -2.44
N LEU A 7 -0.55 -4.00 -3.23
CA LEU A 7 -1.50 -2.98 -2.79
C LEU A 7 -2.85 -3.60 -2.46
N LEU A 8 -3.36 -4.47 -3.33
CA LEU A 8 -4.62 -5.18 -3.08
C LEU A 8 -4.50 -6.07 -1.84
N ALA A 9 -3.40 -6.83 -1.72
CA ALA A 9 -3.14 -7.65 -0.54
C ALA A 9 -3.04 -6.83 0.76
N GLY A 10 -2.34 -5.69 0.73
CA GLY A 10 -2.22 -4.79 1.88
C GLY A 10 -3.57 -4.20 2.28
N ALA A 11 -4.33 -3.69 1.31
CA ALA A 11 -5.66 -3.13 1.56
C ALA A 11 -6.64 -4.19 2.09
N PHE A 12 -6.68 -5.38 1.52
CA PHE A 12 -7.56 -6.46 1.99
C PHE A 12 -7.16 -6.95 3.38
N ALA A 13 -5.87 -7.16 3.64
CA ALA A 13 -5.40 -7.60 4.95
C ALA A 13 -5.77 -6.59 6.05
N THR A 14 -5.50 -5.31 5.82
CA THR A 14 -5.83 -4.24 6.77
C THR A 14 -7.34 -4.06 6.93
N ALA A 15 -8.12 -4.15 5.85
CA ALA A 15 -9.58 -4.07 5.93
C ALA A 15 -10.19 -5.24 6.72
N ILE A 16 -9.69 -6.47 6.54
CA ILE A 16 -10.15 -7.64 7.32
C ILE A 16 -9.83 -7.45 8.80
N ILE A 17 -8.64 -6.98 9.14
CA ILE A 17 -8.24 -6.71 10.53
C ILE A 17 -9.17 -5.66 11.16
N PHE A 18 -9.43 -4.54 10.49
CA PHE A 18 -10.33 -3.51 11.01
C PHE A 18 -11.79 -3.96 11.08
N ASN A 19 -12.24 -4.79 10.14
CA ASN A 19 -13.58 -5.38 10.17
C ASN A 19 -13.76 -6.34 11.35
N GLY A 20 -12.72 -7.12 11.68
CA GLY A 20 -12.72 -8.04 12.81
C GLY A 20 -12.64 -7.35 14.19
N ILE A 21 -12.01 -6.18 14.28
CA ILE A 21 -11.92 -5.41 15.53
C ILE A 21 -13.25 -4.72 15.86
N GLY A 22 -14.03 -4.29 14.85
CA GLY A 22 -15.40 -3.80 14.99
C GLY A 22 -15.59 -2.65 15.99
N SER A 23 -15.68 -1.41 15.51
CA SER A 23 -15.97 -0.25 16.37
C SER A 23 -17.38 0.30 16.14
N SER A 24 -18.16 0.47 17.21
CA SER A 24 -19.50 1.07 17.19
C SER A 24 -19.50 2.57 16.88
N THR A 25 -18.33 3.21 16.91
CA THR A 25 -18.17 4.66 16.72
C THR A 25 -17.83 5.05 15.28
N ASN A 26 -17.39 4.11 14.44
CA ASN A 26 -16.96 4.38 13.06
C ASN A 26 -17.58 3.39 12.06
N PRO A 27 -18.63 3.78 11.32
CA PRO A 27 -19.30 2.91 10.35
C PRO A 27 -18.41 2.52 9.15
N MET A 28 -17.30 3.22 8.92
CA MET A 28 -16.31 2.87 7.89
C MET A 28 -15.54 1.57 8.20
N MET A 29 -15.44 1.18 9.49
CA MET A 29 -14.74 -0.06 9.88
C MET A 29 -15.56 -1.32 9.59
N THR A 30 -16.89 -1.21 9.50
CA THR A 30 -17.79 -2.34 9.21
C THR A 30 -17.93 -2.64 7.72
N VAL A 31 -17.38 -1.79 6.85
CA VAL A 31 -17.49 -1.94 5.39
C VAL A 31 -16.66 -3.14 4.92
N SER A 32 -17.27 -4.01 4.10
CA SER A 32 -16.59 -5.18 3.54
C SER A 32 -15.31 -4.78 2.76
N PRO A 33 -14.24 -5.58 2.80
CA PRO A 33 -13.02 -5.34 2.02
C PRO A 33 -13.28 -5.19 0.52
N LEU A 34 -14.27 -5.91 -0.04
CA LEU A 34 -14.67 -5.80 -1.44
C LEU A 34 -15.27 -4.43 -1.76
N TRP A 35 -16.07 -3.88 -0.84
CA TRP A 35 -16.68 -2.56 -1.01
C TRP A 35 -15.63 -1.44 -1.00
N HIS A 36 -14.52 -1.61 -0.28
CA HIS A 36 -13.41 -0.66 -0.31
C HIS A 36 -12.72 -0.55 -1.68
N LEU A 37 -12.75 -1.62 -2.49
CA LEU A 37 -12.13 -1.64 -3.82
C LEU A 37 -12.97 -0.85 -4.83
N VAL A 38 -14.29 -0.92 -4.71
CA VAL A 38 -15.25 -0.24 -5.60
C VAL A 38 -15.49 1.22 -5.17
N MET A 39 -15.38 1.53 -3.87
CA MET A 39 -15.61 2.87 -3.35
C MET A 39 -14.35 3.74 -3.32
N GLY A 40 -14.53 5.05 -3.58
CA GLY A 40 -13.50 6.09 -3.41
C GLY A 40 -12.27 5.96 -4.31
N GLY A 41 -12.43 5.43 -5.53
CA GLY A 41 -11.39 5.43 -6.56
C GLY A 41 -10.19 4.53 -6.31
N LEU A 42 -10.26 3.58 -5.37
CA LEU A 42 -9.12 2.71 -5.02
C LEU A 42 -8.65 1.88 -6.23
N ALA A 43 -9.58 1.22 -6.94
CA ALA A 43 -9.24 0.47 -8.15
C ALA A 43 -8.60 1.36 -9.24
N PHE A 44 -9.11 2.58 -9.42
CA PHE A 44 -8.55 3.54 -10.36
C PHE A 44 -7.13 3.98 -9.95
N GLY A 45 -6.95 4.39 -8.70
CA GLY A 45 -5.65 4.78 -8.16
C GLY A 45 -4.63 3.63 -8.19
N MET A 46 -5.07 2.40 -7.95
CA MET A 46 -4.21 1.20 -8.03
C MET A 46 -3.71 0.95 -9.45
N VAL A 47 -4.56 1.11 -10.46
CA VAL A 47 -4.24 0.74 -11.85
C VAL A 47 -3.55 1.86 -12.62
N TYR A 48 -3.89 3.12 -12.36
CA TYR A 48 -3.43 4.25 -13.17
C TYR A 48 -2.45 5.18 -12.47
N MET A 49 -2.50 5.29 -11.14
CA MET A 49 -1.61 6.18 -10.39
C MET A 49 -0.47 5.43 -9.72
N ALA A 50 -0.74 4.35 -8.99
CA ALA A 50 0.27 3.63 -8.21
C ALA A 50 1.29 2.86 -9.07
N THR A 51 1.00 2.63 -10.35
CA THR A 51 1.90 1.94 -11.29
C THR A 51 2.66 2.88 -12.22
N ASP A 52 2.77 4.15 -11.85
CA ASP A 52 3.60 5.12 -12.53
C ASP A 52 5.10 4.75 -12.43
N PRO A 53 5.80 4.53 -13.56
CA PRO A 53 7.17 4.00 -13.55
C PRO A 53 8.23 5.01 -13.05
N VAL A 54 7.87 6.29 -12.91
CA VAL A 54 8.81 7.36 -12.54
C VAL A 54 8.91 7.52 -11.03
N SER A 55 7.79 7.39 -10.31
CA SER A 55 7.76 7.61 -8.85
C SER A 55 7.68 6.32 -8.03
N SER A 56 7.35 5.19 -8.66
CA SER A 56 7.33 3.89 -7.99
C SER A 56 8.73 3.28 -7.79
N SER A 57 8.82 2.33 -6.84
CA SER A 57 10.05 1.57 -6.57
C SER A 57 10.50 0.76 -7.79
N MET A 58 11.79 0.89 -8.13
CA MET A 58 12.38 0.25 -9.31
C MET A 58 12.83 -1.20 -9.04
N THR A 59 13.04 -1.58 -7.78
CA THR A 59 13.49 -2.94 -7.46
C THR A 59 12.34 -3.96 -7.42
N PRO A 60 12.50 -5.19 -7.96
CA PRO A 60 11.41 -6.17 -8.00
C PRO A 60 10.87 -6.61 -6.63
N LYS A 61 11.70 -6.51 -5.58
CA LYS A 61 11.29 -6.76 -4.19
C LYS A 61 10.71 -5.49 -3.55
N GLY A 62 11.27 -4.31 -3.84
CA GLY A 62 10.78 -3.04 -3.36
C GLY A 62 9.35 -2.75 -3.82
N GLN A 63 8.99 -3.16 -5.04
CA GLN A 63 7.62 -3.07 -5.56
C GLN A 63 6.57 -3.77 -4.68
N PHE A 64 6.93 -4.88 -4.01
CA PHE A 64 6.01 -5.55 -3.08
C PHE A 64 5.82 -4.73 -1.80
N TYR A 65 6.91 -4.24 -1.21
CA TYR A 65 6.86 -3.43 0.01
C TYR A 65 6.15 -2.08 -0.24
N TYR A 66 6.45 -1.45 -1.37
CA TYR A 66 5.85 -0.20 -1.80
C TYR A 66 4.33 -0.29 -1.95
N GLY A 67 3.83 -1.27 -2.72
CA GLY A 67 2.38 -1.43 -2.88
C GLY A 67 1.69 -1.81 -1.56
N ALA A 68 2.30 -2.69 -0.75
CA ALA A 68 1.75 -3.05 0.56
C ALA A 68 1.64 -1.84 1.50
N LEU A 69 2.66 -0.96 1.53
CA LEU A 69 2.64 0.27 2.31
C LEU A 69 1.47 1.17 1.92
N ILE A 70 1.27 1.39 0.62
CA ILE A 70 0.16 2.20 0.11
C ILE A 70 -1.19 1.55 0.47
N GLY A 71 -1.34 0.24 0.26
CA GLY A 71 -2.59 -0.48 0.55
C GLY A 71 -3.02 -0.36 2.01
N VAL A 72 -2.07 -0.52 2.94
CA VAL A 72 -2.30 -0.32 4.39
C VAL A 72 -2.69 1.13 4.67
N MET A 73 -1.98 2.08 4.07
CA MET A 73 -2.21 3.50 4.31
C MET A 73 -3.59 3.96 3.82
N ILE A 74 -4.07 3.45 2.68
CA ILE A 74 -5.40 3.77 2.16
C ILE A 74 -6.50 3.40 3.17
N ILE A 75 -6.45 2.18 3.71
CA ILE A 75 -7.45 1.72 4.67
C ILE A 75 -7.32 2.51 5.98
N LEU A 76 -6.10 2.73 6.46
CA LEU A 76 -5.87 3.48 7.68
C LEU A 76 -6.44 4.90 7.60
N ILE A 77 -6.18 5.62 6.49
CA ILE A 77 -6.75 6.97 6.29
C ILE A 77 -8.28 6.90 6.26
N ARG A 78 -8.86 5.92 5.58
CA ARG A 78 -10.32 5.78 5.47
C ARG A 78 -11.00 5.40 6.78
N THR A 79 -10.40 4.52 7.59
CA THR A 79 -11.02 4.00 8.81
C THR A 79 -10.76 4.85 10.04
N VAL A 80 -9.62 5.55 10.09
CA VAL A 80 -9.21 6.35 11.25
C VAL A 80 -9.60 7.82 11.10
N ASN A 81 -9.69 8.35 9.88
CA ASN A 81 -10.01 9.76 9.64
C ASN A 81 -11.37 9.95 8.95
N PRO A 82 -12.43 10.35 9.67
CA PRO A 82 -13.77 10.57 9.10
C PRO A 82 -13.83 11.70 8.07
N ALA A 83 -12.84 12.61 8.06
CA ALA A 83 -12.87 13.82 7.23
C ALA A 83 -12.49 13.57 5.75
N TYR A 84 -11.82 12.46 5.43
CA TYR A 84 -11.34 12.18 4.06
C TYR A 84 -11.68 10.76 3.59
N PRO A 85 -12.90 10.55 3.04
CA PRO A 85 -13.30 9.28 2.43
C PRO A 85 -12.43 8.86 1.23
N GLU A 86 -11.75 9.81 0.58
CA GLU A 86 -10.94 9.61 -0.62
C GLU A 86 -9.42 9.63 -0.35
N GLY A 87 -8.96 8.94 0.69
CA GLY A 87 -7.54 8.87 1.09
C GLY A 87 -6.55 8.22 0.10
N VAL A 88 -6.99 7.84 -1.11
CA VAL A 88 -6.19 7.08 -2.08
C VAL A 88 -5.02 7.91 -2.61
N MET A 89 -5.27 9.15 -3.02
CA MET A 89 -4.21 10.01 -3.58
C MET A 89 -3.15 10.34 -2.52
N LEU A 90 -3.57 10.67 -1.30
CA LEU A 90 -2.67 10.96 -0.19
C LEU A 90 -1.80 9.75 0.17
N ALA A 91 -2.38 8.55 0.18
CA ALA A 91 -1.64 7.33 0.43
C ALA A 91 -0.59 7.04 -0.67
N ILE A 92 -0.92 7.29 -1.94
CA ILE A 92 0.02 7.12 -3.06
C ILE A 92 1.17 8.14 -2.97
N LEU A 93 0.85 9.42 -2.71
CA LEU A 93 1.88 10.45 -2.53
C LEU A 93 2.80 10.12 -1.36
N PHE A 94 2.25 9.63 -0.25
CA PHE A 94 3.04 9.13 0.87
C PHE A 94 3.95 7.97 0.42
N GLY A 95 3.40 6.98 -0.27
CA GLY A 95 4.19 5.88 -0.82
C GLY A 95 5.35 6.34 -1.70
N ASN A 96 5.12 7.32 -2.58
CA ASN A 96 6.14 7.89 -3.47
C ASN A 96 7.31 8.50 -2.70
N VAL A 97 7.06 9.15 -1.57
CA VAL A 97 8.13 9.70 -0.70
C VAL A 97 9.00 8.58 -0.10
N PHE A 98 8.41 7.43 0.21
CA PHE A 98 9.13 6.29 0.77
C PHE A 98 9.73 5.35 -0.28
N ALA A 99 9.37 5.46 -1.55
CA ALA A 99 9.91 4.65 -2.65
C ALA A 99 11.47 4.62 -2.69
N PRO A 100 12.20 5.76 -2.67
CA PRO A 100 13.66 5.74 -2.68
C PRO A 100 14.27 5.13 -1.41
N LEU A 101 13.60 5.26 -0.26
CA LEU A 101 14.05 4.64 0.99
C LEU A 101 13.94 3.12 0.92
N ILE A 102 12.82 2.62 0.40
CA ILE A 102 12.59 1.19 0.19
C ILE A 102 13.63 0.60 -0.76
N ASP A 103 13.90 1.29 -1.89
CA ASP A 103 14.89 0.82 -2.86
C ASP A 103 16.31 0.80 -2.28
N ASN A 104 16.71 1.81 -1.50
CA ASN A 104 18.00 1.81 -0.83
C ASN A 104 18.16 0.62 0.14
N PHE A 105 17.11 0.28 0.89
CA PHE A 105 17.14 -0.85 1.81
C PHE A 105 17.26 -2.18 1.06
N VAL A 106 16.47 -2.37 0.00
CA VAL A 106 16.49 -3.59 -0.83
C VAL A 106 17.84 -3.75 -1.54
N MET A 107 18.39 -2.67 -2.07
CA MET A 107 19.71 -2.67 -2.72
C MET A 107 20.82 -3.06 -1.74
N ARG A 108 20.89 -2.43 -0.57
CA ARG A 108 21.88 -2.77 0.46
C ARG A 108 21.78 -4.23 0.90
N ALA A 109 20.56 -4.74 1.09
CA ALA A 109 20.33 -6.14 1.45
C ALA A 109 20.82 -7.11 0.35
N ASN A 110 20.59 -6.78 -0.92
CA ASN A 110 21.08 -7.60 -2.04
C ASN A 110 22.62 -7.56 -2.16
N ILE A 111 23.25 -6.40 -1.96
CA ILE A 111 24.71 -6.25 -1.97
C ILE A 111 25.33 -7.09 -0.84
N LYS A 112 24.81 -7.00 0.40
CA LYS A 112 25.30 -7.81 1.52
C LYS A 112 25.19 -9.32 1.25
N ARG A 113 24.08 -9.78 0.66
CA ARG A 113 23.91 -11.20 0.26
C ARG A 113 24.88 -11.64 -0.84
N ARG A 114 25.27 -10.75 -1.75
CA ARG A 114 26.27 -11.06 -2.79
C ARG A 114 27.67 -11.22 -2.17
N MET A 115 28.06 -10.34 -1.26
CA MET A 115 29.36 -10.44 -0.58
C MET A 115 29.51 -11.74 0.22
N VAL A 116 28.45 -12.22 0.87
CA VAL A 116 28.47 -13.49 1.63
C VAL A 116 28.60 -14.72 0.72
N ARG A 117 28.25 -14.62 -0.57
CA ARG A 117 28.39 -15.71 -1.54
C ARG A 117 29.75 -15.74 -2.26
N SER A 118 30.51 -14.66 -2.20
CA SER A 118 31.83 -14.55 -2.82
C SER A 118 32.98 -14.90 -1.86
N VAL A 119 32.65 -15.36 -0.66
CA VAL A 119 33.58 -15.90 0.35
C VAL A 119 33.24 -17.38 0.51
#